data_AF-A0A3N7F7I5-F1
#
_entry.id   AF-A0A3N7F7I5-F1
#
_cell.length_a   1.000
_cell.length_b   1.000
_cell.length_c   1.000
_cell.angle_alpha   90.00
_cell.angle_beta   90.00
_cell.angle_gamma   90.00
#
_symmetry.space_group_name_H-M   'P 1'
#
loop_
_entity.id
_entity.type
_entity.pdbx_description
1 polymer ?
#
loop_
_entity_poly.entity_id
_entity_poly.type
_entity_poly.pdbx_seq_one_letter_code
_entity_poly.pdbx_strand_id
1 'polypeptide(L)'
;MKFGDTFMQYLQGDQTGNLVKCAHVEYKRLNEVLKNCRSQGSASASCKNEQQKDEGNNELSSGLSQFCHCESCPLCDQIFFSELMREASHIAGCFSSRVRHLLHLHVARGIQRYKLRLRQCFKNDQQTMAEEGRMLIEYVTMNTIAIRKILKKYDKVHCSVNGNNFKSKMQAEHIELLQSPWLIELGAFYLNFDGIDGGEFSEFCSQFSCDLNGTEPVMTLTLPNSTKLEYSLTCAICLETVFNPYALSCGHLFCKLCACSAAFVLMFEGLKTASSNAKCPICREAGVYTNAVHMLELDLLLKRRCNEYWKERMAAEHAEDEKQTREYWDSRTKYAIGY
;
A
#
# COMPACT_ATOMS: atom_id res chain seq x y z
N MET A 1 -25.77 -9.53 9.45
CA MET A 1 -25.02 -8.84 10.53
C MET A 1 -24.66 -7.42 10.09
N LYS A 2 -24.55 -6.47 11.03
CA LYS A 2 -23.99 -5.14 10.73
C LYS A 2 -22.47 -5.30 10.59
N PHE A 3 -21.85 -4.62 9.62
CA PHE A 3 -20.41 -4.75 9.35
C PHE A 3 -19.53 -4.49 10.59
N GLY A 4 -19.92 -3.56 11.46
CA GLY A 4 -19.17 -3.28 12.69
C GLY A 4 -19.07 -4.51 13.60
N ASP A 5 -20.09 -5.36 13.66
CA ASP A 5 -20.07 -6.59 14.47
C ASP A 5 -19.19 -7.66 13.81
N THR A 6 -19.23 -7.77 12.48
CA THR A 6 -18.34 -8.64 11.70
C THR A 6 -16.87 -8.25 11.86
N PHE A 7 -16.56 -6.96 11.79
CA PHE A 7 -15.20 -6.46 11.98
C PHE A 7 -14.69 -6.72 13.39
N MET A 8 -15.53 -6.57 14.42
CA MET A 8 -15.15 -6.91 15.80
C MET A 8 -14.93 -8.41 16.00
N GLN A 9 -15.73 -9.27 15.37
CA GLN A 9 -15.50 -10.72 15.41
C GLN A 9 -14.18 -11.09 14.75
N TYR A 10 -13.85 -10.46 13.62
CA TYR A 10 -12.53 -10.58 12.99
C TYR A 10 -11.42 -10.18 13.97
N LEU A 11 -11.52 -9.02 14.62
CA LEU A 11 -10.53 -8.57 15.63
C LEU A 11 -10.41 -9.53 16.82
N GLN A 12 -11.51 -10.16 17.25
CA GLN A 12 -11.52 -11.12 18.36
C GLN A 12 -10.89 -12.46 17.96
N GLY A 13 -11.08 -12.91 16.72
CA GLY A 13 -10.38 -14.08 16.17
C GLY A 13 -8.87 -13.82 16.05
N ASP A 14 -8.48 -12.62 15.62
CA ASP A 14 -7.09 -12.22 15.39
C ASP A 14 -6.27 -12.04 16.70
N GLN A 15 -6.95 -11.87 17.85
CA GLN A 15 -6.33 -11.82 19.19
C GLN A 15 -5.65 -13.13 19.62
N THR A 16 -5.79 -14.21 18.86
CA THR A 16 -5.13 -15.50 19.13
C THR A 16 -3.84 -15.71 18.32
N GLY A 17 -3.49 -14.81 17.39
CA GLY A 17 -2.35 -14.93 16.48
C GLY A 17 -1.21 -13.91 16.69
N ASN A 18 -0.16 -14.02 15.87
CA ASN A 18 1.01 -13.11 15.91
C ASN A 18 0.67 -11.63 15.55
N LEU A 19 -0.56 -11.32 15.12
CA LEU A 19 -1.05 -9.98 14.77
C LEU A 19 -1.52 -9.12 15.95
N VAL A 20 -1.55 -9.66 17.18
CA VAL A 20 -1.98 -8.97 18.42
C VAL A 20 -1.33 -7.58 18.64
N LYS A 21 -0.14 -7.32 18.08
CA LYS A 21 0.57 -6.05 18.23
C LYS A 21 0.31 -5.02 17.12
N CYS A 22 -0.45 -5.36 16.07
CA CYS A 22 -0.73 -4.42 14.99
C CYS A 22 -1.90 -3.49 15.34
N ALA A 23 -1.79 -2.23 14.90
CA ALA A 23 -2.89 -1.27 14.99
C ALA A 23 -4.04 -1.69 14.07
N HIS A 24 -5.26 -1.32 14.40
CA HIS A 24 -6.45 -1.59 13.59
C HIS A 24 -7.34 -0.34 13.59
N VAL A 25 -8.25 -0.25 12.62
CA VAL A 25 -9.22 0.85 12.60
C VAL A 25 -10.10 0.77 13.84
N GLU A 26 -10.17 1.85 14.63
CA GLU A 26 -11.05 1.95 15.81
C GLU A 26 -12.49 2.23 15.37
N TYR A 27 -13.05 1.32 14.55
CA TYR A 27 -14.30 1.52 13.81
C TYR A 27 -15.47 1.88 14.73
N LYS A 28 -15.52 1.32 15.95
CA LYS A 28 -16.55 1.66 16.95
C LYS A 28 -16.43 3.10 17.45
N ARG A 29 -15.22 3.52 17.80
CA ARG A 29 -14.94 4.86 18.32
C ARG A 29 -15.20 5.93 17.25
N LEU A 30 -14.69 5.74 16.03
CA LEU A 30 -14.98 6.64 14.90
C LEU A 30 -16.47 6.72 14.61
N ASN A 31 -17.18 5.59 14.73
CA ASN A 31 -18.62 5.55 14.56
C ASN A 31 -19.39 6.27 15.69
N GLU A 32 -18.85 6.33 16.91
CA GLU A 32 -19.41 7.10 18.01
C GLU A 32 -19.26 8.61 17.80
N VAL A 33 -18.11 9.07 17.29
CA VAL A 33 -17.90 10.47 16.87
C VAL A 33 -19.03 10.91 15.91
N LEU A 34 -19.34 10.08 14.91
CA LEU A 34 -20.40 10.36 13.94
C LEU A 34 -21.82 10.32 14.55
N LYS A 35 -22.06 9.44 15.53
CA LYS A 35 -23.37 9.39 16.22
C LYS A 35 -23.61 10.62 17.08
N ASN A 36 -22.57 11.12 17.76
CA ASN A 36 -22.67 12.31 18.61
C ASN A 36 -22.97 13.57 17.79
N CYS A 37 -22.47 13.66 16.56
CA CYS A 37 -22.87 14.71 15.63
C CYS A 37 -24.37 14.64 15.28
N ARG A 38 -24.88 13.42 15.03
CA ARG A 38 -26.28 13.19 14.71
C ARG A 38 -27.23 13.59 15.85
N SER A 39 -26.82 13.46 17.12
CA SER A 39 -27.60 13.87 18.28
C SER A 39 -27.48 15.35 18.63
N GLN A 40 -26.42 16.02 18.22
CA GLN A 40 -26.22 17.46 18.42
C GLN A 40 -26.81 18.34 17.30
N GLY A 41 -27.31 17.74 16.22
CA GLY A 41 -28.02 18.42 15.12
C GLY A 41 -29.32 19.15 15.51
N SER A 42 -29.73 19.09 16.77
CA SER A 42 -30.85 19.87 17.33
C SER A 42 -30.42 21.00 18.28
N ALA A 43 -29.12 21.20 18.55
CA ALA A 43 -28.65 22.06 19.64
C ALA A 43 -27.52 23.06 19.32
N SER A 44 -27.27 23.41 18.05
CA SER A 44 -26.44 24.60 17.75
C SER A 44 -27.04 25.45 16.64
N ALA A 45 -27.84 26.41 17.10
CA ALA A 45 -28.04 27.66 16.40
C ALA A 45 -26.70 28.36 16.21
N SER A 46 -26.18 28.41 14.98
CA SER A 46 -25.32 29.50 14.51
C SER A 46 -25.25 29.52 12.98
N CYS A 47 -26.40 29.43 12.32
CA CYS A 47 -26.56 29.77 10.91
C CYS A 47 -27.90 30.50 10.74
N LYS A 48 -28.02 31.68 11.33
CA LYS A 48 -29.00 32.68 10.89
C LYS A 48 -28.22 33.92 10.49
N ASN A 49 -27.84 33.99 9.22
CA ASN A 49 -27.67 35.30 8.61
C ASN A 49 -29.07 35.91 8.45
N GLU A 50 -29.15 37.15 8.85
CA GLU A 50 -30.33 38.01 8.88
C GLU A 50 -31.10 37.98 7.56
N GLN A 51 -32.40 37.68 7.60
CA GLN A 51 -33.43 38.51 6.99
C GLN A 51 -34.86 38.01 7.32
N GLN A 52 -35.57 38.92 7.98
CA GLN A 52 -37.02 39.15 7.98
C GLN A 52 -37.99 38.15 8.65
N LYS A 53 -38.84 38.77 9.45
CA LYS A 53 -39.99 38.25 10.20
C LYS A 53 -41.08 37.80 9.23
N ASP A 54 -41.77 36.70 9.54
CA ASP A 54 -43.24 36.74 9.61
C ASP A 54 -43.79 35.57 10.44
N GLU A 55 -44.84 35.88 11.19
CA GLU A 55 -45.57 34.99 12.09
C GLU A 55 -46.54 34.07 11.33
N GLY A 56 -46.74 32.85 11.82
CA GLY A 56 -47.81 31.97 11.34
C GLY A 56 -47.71 30.53 11.86
N ASN A 57 -48.53 30.21 12.87
CA ASN A 57 -48.71 28.89 13.46
C ASN A 57 -49.04 27.78 12.43
N ASN A 58 -48.47 26.58 12.61
CA ASN A 58 -49.26 25.36 12.84
C ASN A 58 -48.41 24.15 13.23
N GLU A 59 -48.94 23.37 14.17
CA GLU A 59 -48.38 22.13 14.70
C GLU A 59 -48.48 20.94 13.71
N LEU A 60 -47.54 20.01 13.93
CA LEU A 60 -47.64 18.57 13.73
C LEU A 60 -47.63 17.99 12.30
N SER A 61 -46.44 17.57 11.85
CA SER A 61 -46.29 16.31 11.10
C SER A 61 -44.85 15.76 11.13
N SER A 62 -44.70 14.61 11.80
CA SER A 62 -44.09 13.39 11.24
C SER A 62 -42.68 13.44 10.60
N GLY A 63 -41.68 13.00 11.37
CA GLY A 63 -40.99 11.75 11.02
C GLY A 63 -39.74 11.73 10.11
N LEU A 64 -39.05 12.83 9.76
CA LEU A 64 -37.95 12.74 8.77
C LEU A 64 -36.67 13.57 8.94
N SER A 65 -36.46 14.40 9.97
CA SER A 65 -35.21 15.19 10.08
C SER A 65 -34.13 14.52 10.95
N GLN A 66 -33.62 13.36 10.52
CA GLN A 66 -32.59 12.60 11.26
C GLN A 66 -31.17 12.71 10.68
N PHE A 67 -30.88 13.76 9.92
CA PHE A 67 -29.58 14.03 9.33
C PHE A 67 -29.13 15.45 9.69
N CYS A 68 -27.84 15.64 9.92
CA CYS A 68 -27.28 16.96 10.11
C CYS A 68 -27.23 17.63 8.74
N HIS A 69 -27.96 18.74 8.55
CA HIS A 69 -27.97 19.49 7.28
C HIS A 69 -26.74 20.42 7.12
N CYS A 70 -25.60 20.06 7.71
CA CYS A 70 -24.34 20.79 7.52
C CYS A 70 -23.46 20.06 6.50
N GLU A 71 -23.11 20.71 5.39
CA GLU A 71 -22.16 20.17 4.40
C GLU A 71 -20.74 20.00 4.98
N SER A 72 -20.44 20.65 6.11
CA SER A 72 -19.17 20.55 6.84
C SER A 72 -19.39 20.75 8.35
N CYS A 73 -18.80 19.90 9.18
CA CYS A 73 -18.84 20.00 10.64
C CYS A 73 -17.41 20.11 11.17
N PRO A 74 -16.87 21.33 11.39
CA PRO A 74 -15.44 21.53 11.68
C PRO A 74 -14.89 20.67 12.83
N LEU A 75 -15.71 20.43 13.86
CA LEU A 75 -15.36 19.56 14.99
C LEU A 75 -15.26 18.08 14.58
N CYS A 76 -16.19 17.58 13.77
CA CYS A 76 -16.13 16.22 13.27
C CYS A 76 -15.03 16.09 12.22
N ASP A 77 -14.91 17.02 11.28
CA ASP A 77 -13.86 17.06 10.26
C ASP A 77 -12.47 16.96 10.93
N GLN A 78 -12.18 17.79 11.94
CA GLN A 78 -10.86 17.80 12.58
C GLN A 78 -10.58 16.51 13.35
N ILE A 79 -11.51 16.04 14.19
CA ILE A 79 -11.29 14.86 15.05
C ILE A 79 -11.28 13.60 14.19
N PHE A 80 -12.30 13.41 13.35
CA PHE A 80 -12.49 12.18 12.58
C PHE A 80 -11.35 11.94 11.59
N PHE A 81 -11.00 12.94 10.78
CA PHE A 81 -9.98 12.75 9.74
C PHE A 81 -8.57 12.65 10.33
N SER A 82 -8.26 13.38 11.40
CA SER A 82 -6.95 13.27 12.05
C SER A 82 -6.75 11.90 12.73
N GLU A 83 -7.77 11.38 13.42
CA GLU A 83 -7.72 10.06 14.04
C GLU A 83 -7.62 8.95 13.00
N LEU A 84 -8.46 9.01 11.95
CA LEU A 84 -8.44 8.02 10.88
C LEU A 84 -7.11 8.04 10.12
N MET A 85 -6.51 9.22 9.89
CA MET A 85 -5.20 9.32 9.24
C MET A 85 -4.10 8.66 10.06
N ARG A 86 -4.10 8.90 11.38
CA ARG A 86 -3.15 8.31 12.32
C ARG A 86 -3.30 6.79 12.36
N GLU A 87 -4.53 6.29 12.47
CA GLU A 87 -4.83 4.85 12.45
C GLU A 87 -4.37 4.20 11.15
N ALA A 88 -4.70 4.78 10.00
CA ALA A 88 -4.30 4.26 8.69
C ALA A 88 -2.78 4.24 8.51
N SER A 89 -2.08 5.28 8.98
CA SER A 89 -0.61 5.35 8.95
C SER A 89 0.01 4.24 9.82
N HIS A 90 -0.53 3.99 11.02
CA HIS A 90 -0.06 2.91 11.89
C HIS A 90 -0.30 1.52 11.26
N ILE A 91 -1.45 1.32 10.62
CA ILE A 91 -1.77 0.08 9.90
C ILE A 91 -0.80 -0.12 8.73
N ALA A 92 -0.56 0.92 7.92
CA ALA A 92 0.39 0.88 6.81
C ALA A 92 1.80 0.54 7.29
N GLY A 93 2.25 1.16 8.39
CA GLY A 93 3.53 0.87 9.03
C GLY A 93 3.64 -0.57 9.54
N CYS A 94 2.60 -1.07 10.24
CA CYS A 94 2.61 -2.46 10.73
C CYS A 94 2.66 -3.45 9.58
N PHE A 95 1.79 -3.28 8.58
CA PHE A 95 1.74 -4.13 7.39
C PHE A 95 3.09 -4.17 6.68
N SER A 96 3.65 -3.01 6.36
CA SER A 96 4.96 -2.89 5.69
C SER A 96 6.07 -3.56 6.48
N SER A 97 6.12 -3.34 7.80
CA SER A 97 7.15 -3.93 8.66
C SER A 97 7.05 -5.44 8.72
N ARG A 98 5.83 -5.98 8.81
CA ARG A 98 5.59 -7.42 8.91
C ARG A 98 5.82 -8.16 7.60
N VAL A 99 5.34 -7.61 6.49
CA VAL A 99 5.65 -8.15 5.16
C VAL A 99 7.15 -8.16 4.95
N ARG A 100 7.85 -7.05 5.20
CA ARG A 100 9.31 -7.00 5.09
C ARG A 100 10.02 -8.06 5.93
N HIS A 101 9.53 -8.32 7.15
CA HIS A 101 10.08 -9.37 8.00
C HIS A 101 9.87 -10.76 7.40
N LEU A 102 8.64 -11.07 6.98
CA LEU A 102 8.27 -12.32 6.34
C LEU A 102 9.13 -12.61 5.10
N LEU A 103 9.27 -11.62 4.21
CA LEU A 103 10.01 -11.77 2.96
C LEU A 103 11.52 -11.88 3.17
N HIS A 104 12.05 -11.18 4.17
CA HIS A 104 13.46 -11.34 4.53
C HIS A 104 13.77 -12.78 5.00
N LEU A 105 12.81 -13.51 5.54
CA LEU A 105 12.98 -14.93 5.87
C LEU A 105 13.00 -15.80 4.60
N HIS A 106 12.17 -15.48 3.61
CA HIS A 106 12.06 -16.25 2.37
C HIS A 106 13.24 -16.02 1.40
N VAL A 107 13.61 -14.76 1.16
CA VAL A 107 14.67 -14.39 0.20
C VAL A 107 16.08 -14.59 0.78
N ALA A 108 16.24 -14.76 2.10
CA ALA A 108 17.54 -14.96 2.72
C ALA A 108 18.33 -16.11 2.06
N ARG A 109 19.57 -15.82 1.65
CA ARG A 109 20.50 -16.80 1.04
C ARG A 109 21.65 -17.16 1.98
N GLY A 110 22.23 -18.36 1.79
CA GLY A 110 23.48 -18.78 2.44
C GLY A 110 23.47 -18.74 3.97
N ILE A 111 24.47 -18.08 4.58
CA ILE A 111 24.64 -17.98 6.04
C ILE A 111 23.46 -17.26 6.72
N GLN A 112 22.78 -16.33 6.05
CA GLN A 112 21.58 -15.69 6.61
C GLN A 112 20.46 -16.70 6.80
N ARG A 113 20.22 -17.55 5.80
CA ARG A 113 19.25 -18.66 5.86
C ARG A 113 19.63 -19.67 6.94
N TYR A 114 20.92 -20.00 7.06
CA TYR A 114 21.43 -20.91 8.09
C TYR A 114 21.25 -20.34 9.51
N LYS A 115 21.59 -19.07 9.74
CA LYS A 115 21.41 -18.39 11.03
C LYS A 115 19.94 -18.24 11.42
N LEU A 116 19.05 -18.01 10.45
CA LEU A 116 17.61 -17.93 10.66
C LEU A 116 17.03 -19.30 11.05
N ARG A 117 17.41 -20.37 10.34
CA ARG A 117 17.03 -21.76 10.67
C ARG A 117 17.57 -22.24 12.02
N LEU A 118 18.73 -21.76 12.47
CA LEU A 118 19.25 -22.08 13.80
C LEU A 118 18.49 -21.37 14.93
N ARG A 119 17.85 -20.22 14.65
CA ARG A 119 17.05 -19.47 15.64
C ARG A 119 15.60 -19.95 15.70
N GLN A 120 15.08 -20.57 14.63
CA GLN A 120 13.73 -21.10 14.53
C GLN A 120 13.81 -22.63 14.48
N CYS A 121 13.65 -23.29 15.63
CA CYS A 121 13.70 -24.74 15.76
C CYS A 121 12.75 -25.43 14.76
N PHE A 122 13.30 -26.33 13.93
CA PHE A 122 12.65 -27.17 12.91
C PHE A 122 11.17 -27.53 13.17
N LYS A 123 10.26 -26.66 12.73
CA LYS A 123 8.88 -26.99 12.33
C LYS A 123 8.71 -26.53 10.87
N ASN A 124 7.61 -26.87 10.21
CA ASN A 124 7.38 -26.56 8.79
C ASN A 124 7.36 -25.03 8.53
N ASP A 125 8.55 -24.41 8.38
CA ASP A 125 8.74 -22.97 8.25
C ASP A 125 7.92 -22.39 7.09
N GLN A 126 7.79 -23.14 5.99
CA GLN A 126 7.05 -22.71 4.80
C GLN A 126 5.55 -22.56 5.05
N GLN A 127 4.93 -23.49 5.77
CA GLN A 127 3.51 -23.42 6.09
C GLN A 127 3.21 -22.27 7.06
N THR A 128 4.10 -22.05 8.04
CA THR A 128 3.97 -20.91 8.96
C THR A 128 4.12 -19.57 8.24
N MET A 129 5.06 -19.45 7.30
CA MET A 129 5.22 -18.24 6.48
C MET A 129 4.02 -18.00 5.55
N ALA A 130 3.52 -19.04 4.90
CA ALA A 130 2.34 -18.94 4.03
C ALA A 130 1.08 -18.55 4.82
N GLU A 131 0.93 -19.05 6.05
CA GLU A 131 -0.17 -18.66 6.93
C GLU A 131 -0.01 -17.23 7.44
N GLU A 132 1.21 -16.81 7.79
CA GLU A 132 1.48 -15.41 8.14
C GLU A 132 1.17 -14.45 6.99
N GLY A 133 1.55 -14.79 5.75
CA GLY A 133 1.18 -14.00 4.58
C GLY A 133 -0.34 -13.88 4.42
N ARG A 134 -1.10 -14.93 4.77
CA ARG A 134 -2.55 -15.00 4.55
C ARG A 134 -3.23 -14.06 5.52
N MET A 135 -2.83 -14.16 6.78
CA MET A 135 -3.26 -13.26 7.83
C MET A 135 -2.96 -11.79 7.47
N LEU A 136 -1.82 -11.49 6.84
CA LEU A 136 -1.48 -10.13 6.41
C LEU A 136 -2.38 -9.61 5.27
N ILE A 137 -2.77 -10.46 4.30
CA ILE A 137 -3.72 -10.10 3.23
C ILE A 137 -5.11 -9.85 3.81
N GLU A 138 -5.56 -10.72 4.70
CA GLU A 138 -6.85 -10.54 5.37
C GLU A 138 -6.86 -9.26 6.21
N TYR A 139 -5.80 -9.01 6.96
CA TYR A 139 -5.59 -7.80 7.75
C TYR A 139 -5.66 -6.53 6.90
N VAL A 140 -4.93 -6.47 5.78
CA VAL A 140 -4.94 -5.28 4.93
C VAL A 140 -6.31 -5.08 4.25
N THR A 141 -6.95 -6.19 3.86
CA THR A 141 -8.28 -6.18 3.22
C THR A 141 -9.35 -5.69 4.19
N MET A 142 -9.40 -6.24 5.41
CA MET A 142 -10.39 -5.90 6.42
C MET A 142 -10.25 -4.46 6.88
N ASN A 143 -9.03 -3.99 7.15
CA ASN A 143 -8.78 -2.59 7.49
C ASN A 143 -9.17 -1.65 6.34
N THR A 144 -8.86 -1.99 5.09
CA THR A 144 -9.26 -1.17 3.93
C THR A 144 -10.78 -1.10 3.78
N ILE A 145 -11.48 -2.22 3.95
CA ILE A 145 -12.96 -2.24 3.91
C ILE A 145 -13.54 -1.39 5.03
N ALA A 146 -12.97 -1.46 6.24
CA ALA A 146 -13.39 -0.66 7.39
C ALA A 146 -13.21 0.85 7.12
N ILE A 147 -12.04 1.27 6.62
CA ILE A 147 -11.77 2.67 6.22
C ILE A 147 -12.79 3.13 5.17
N ARG A 148 -12.99 2.35 4.10
CA ARG A 148 -13.96 2.69 3.04
C ARG A 148 -15.38 2.82 3.58
N LYS A 149 -15.80 1.93 4.49
CA LYS A 149 -17.15 1.96 5.07
C LYS A 149 -17.35 3.12 6.03
N ILE A 150 -16.35 3.46 6.85
CA ILE A 150 -16.47 4.59 7.78
C ILE A 150 -16.44 5.94 7.05
N LEU A 151 -15.65 6.07 5.96
CA LEU A 151 -15.68 7.25 5.09
C LEU A 151 -17.03 7.40 4.37
N LYS A 152 -17.58 6.33 3.80
CA LYS A 152 -18.95 6.38 3.24
C LYS A 152 -20.00 6.72 4.29
N LYS A 153 -19.80 6.29 5.54
CA LYS A 153 -20.69 6.63 6.64
C LYS A 153 -20.58 8.12 7.00
N TYR A 154 -19.37 8.68 6.98
CA TYR A 154 -19.14 10.11 7.16
C TYR A 154 -19.95 10.94 6.18
N ASP A 155 -19.78 10.66 4.88
CA ASP A 155 -20.48 11.36 3.79
C ASP A 155 -22.00 11.24 3.94
N LYS A 156 -22.49 10.08 4.36
CA LYS A 156 -23.92 9.86 4.60
C LYS A 156 -24.46 10.64 5.81
N VAL A 157 -23.67 10.84 6.87
CA VAL A 157 -24.11 11.55 8.08
C VAL A 157 -24.14 13.06 7.87
N HIS A 158 -23.18 13.58 7.10
CA HIS A 158 -23.00 15.01 6.83
C HIS A 158 -23.51 15.46 5.46
N CYS A 159 -24.10 14.56 4.67
CA CYS A 159 -24.53 14.86 3.29
C CYS A 159 -23.42 15.53 2.45
N SER A 160 -22.17 15.09 2.63
CA SER A 160 -20.99 15.72 2.04
C SER A 160 -20.17 14.76 1.17
N VAL A 161 -19.11 15.27 0.55
CA VAL A 161 -18.12 14.51 -0.23
C VAL A 161 -16.74 14.48 0.45
N ASN A 162 -16.64 14.95 1.69
CA ASN A 162 -15.37 15.13 2.40
C ASN A 162 -14.69 13.78 2.71
N GLY A 163 -15.46 12.73 2.98
CA GLY A 163 -14.95 11.37 3.13
C GLY A 163 -14.31 10.85 1.85
N ASN A 164 -14.91 11.12 0.69
CA ASN A 164 -14.30 10.79 -0.60
C ASN A 164 -13.05 11.65 -0.89
N ASN A 165 -13.09 12.96 -0.61
CA ASN A 165 -11.92 13.83 -0.74
C ASN A 165 -10.77 13.37 0.18
N PHE A 166 -11.08 12.94 1.39
CA PHE A 166 -10.10 12.37 2.32
C PHE A 166 -9.51 11.06 1.79
N LYS A 167 -10.30 10.21 1.13
CA LYS A 167 -9.77 9.02 0.44
C LYS A 167 -8.73 9.40 -0.61
N SER A 168 -9.01 10.41 -1.44
CA SER A 168 -8.04 10.92 -2.42
C SER A 168 -6.79 11.52 -1.76
N LYS A 169 -6.95 12.19 -0.61
CA LYS A 169 -5.82 12.66 0.20
C LYS A 169 -4.94 11.51 0.71
N MET A 170 -5.54 10.42 1.22
CA MET A 170 -4.80 9.24 1.65
C MET A 170 -4.00 8.59 0.50
N GLN A 171 -4.53 8.63 -0.72
CA GLN A 171 -3.83 8.17 -1.92
C GLN A 171 -2.61 9.05 -2.23
N ALA A 172 -2.78 10.37 -2.18
CA ALA A 172 -1.69 11.31 -2.41
C ALA A 172 -0.58 11.23 -1.35
N GLU A 173 -0.92 10.85 -0.12
CA GLU A 173 0.03 10.64 0.98
C GLU A 173 0.54 9.19 1.08
N HIS A 174 0.25 8.32 0.10
CA HIS A 174 0.73 6.92 0.03
C HIS A 174 0.34 6.04 1.22
N ILE A 175 -0.80 6.33 1.83
CA ILE A 175 -1.33 5.58 2.98
C ILE A 175 -2.44 4.61 2.55
N GLU A 176 -2.91 4.66 1.29
CA GLU A 176 -3.86 3.66 0.79
C GLU A 176 -3.20 2.27 0.77
N LEU A 177 -3.64 1.43 1.69
CA LEU A 177 -3.04 0.13 1.98
C LEU A 177 -3.00 -0.83 0.80
N LEU A 178 -4.04 -0.78 -0.07
CA LEU A 178 -4.11 -1.64 -1.25
C LEU A 178 -3.20 -1.18 -2.39
N GLN A 179 -2.65 0.02 -2.35
CA GLN A 179 -1.66 0.49 -3.33
C GLN A 179 -0.23 0.38 -2.79
N SER A 180 -0.05 -0.28 -1.64
CA SER A 180 1.26 -0.46 -1.03
C SER A 180 2.12 -1.38 -1.88
N PRO A 181 3.39 -1.02 -2.17
CA PRO A 181 4.35 -1.92 -2.82
C PRO A 181 4.49 -3.26 -2.09
N TRP A 182 4.33 -3.26 -0.77
CA TRP A 182 4.40 -4.49 0.02
C TRP A 182 3.30 -5.50 -0.32
N LEU A 183 2.18 -5.06 -0.89
CA LEU A 183 1.13 -5.98 -1.37
C LEU A 183 1.53 -6.65 -2.69
N ILE A 184 2.27 -5.96 -3.55
CA ILE A 184 2.85 -6.54 -4.77
C ILE A 184 3.91 -7.59 -4.40
N GLU A 185 4.80 -7.27 -3.46
CA GLU A 185 5.79 -8.22 -2.96
C GLU A 185 5.14 -9.45 -2.32
N LEU A 186 4.08 -9.27 -1.53
CA LEU A 186 3.36 -10.37 -0.91
C LEU A 186 2.66 -11.25 -1.97
N GLY A 187 2.10 -10.64 -3.02
CA GLY A 187 1.58 -11.36 -4.17
C GLY A 187 2.66 -12.16 -4.91
N ALA A 188 3.82 -11.55 -5.15
CA ALA A 188 4.95 -12.22 -5.77
C ALA A 188 5.47 -13.41 -4.94
N PHE A 189 5.53 -13.24 -3.61
CA PHE A 189 5.85 -14.30 -2.67
C PHE A 189 4.91 -15.50 -2.87
N TYR A 190 3.58 -15.32 -2.86
CA TYR A 190 2.64 -16.43 -3.08
C TYR A 190 2.85 -17.13 -4.42
N LEU A 191 2.97 -16.35 -5.50
CA LEU A 191 3.18 -16.88 -6.83
C LEU A 191 4.52 -17.62 -6.98
N ASN A 192 5.51 -17.30 -6.15
CA ASN A 192 6.78 -18.01 -6.06
C ASN A 192 6.66 -19.32 -5.27
N PHE A 193 5.72 -19.43 -4.32
CA PHE A 193 5.45 -20.64 -3.53
C PHE A 193 4.67 -21.71 -4.31
N ASP A 194 3.70 -21.32 -5.15
CA ASP A 194 2.86 -22.25 -5.92
C ASP A 194 3.64 -23.18 -6.86
N GLY A 195 4.84 -22.79 -7.26
CA GLY A 195 5.68 -23.60 -8.16
C GLY A 195 6.39 -24.77 -7.48
N ILE A 196 6.19 -25.01 -6.17
CA ILE A 196 7.04 -25.93 -5.39
C ILE A 196 6.35 -27.27 -5.07
N ASP A 197 5.05 -27.33 -4.76
CA ASP A 197 4.35 -28.60 -4.50
C ASP A 197 2.82 -28.46 -4.69
N GLY A 198 2.23 -29.32 -5.51
CA GLY A 198 0.79 -29.33 -5.83
C GLY A 198 -0.11 -29.85 -4.71
N GLY A 199 -0.07 -29.22 -3.53
CA GLY A 199 -0.91 -29.50 -2.36
C GLY A 199 -1.94 -28.40 -2.04
N GLU A 200 -2.74 -28.61 -0.98
CA GLU A 200 -3.92 -27.84 -0.48
C GLU A 200 -3.77 -26.30 -0.34
N PHE A 201 -2.63 -25.69 -0.64
CA PHE A 201 -2.46 -24.22 -0.68
C PHE A 201 -3.14 -23.55 -1.88
N SER A 202 -3.58 -24.36 -2.86
CA SER A 202 -4.26 -23.97 -4.11
C SER A 202 -5.42 -22.98 -3.94
N GLU A 203 -6.17 -23.05 -2.83
CA GLU A 203 -7.41 -22.26 -2.71
C GLU A 203 -7.17 -20.75 -2.49
N PHE A 204 -6.06 -20.34 -1.87
CA PHE A 204 -5.78 -18.91 -1.59
C PHE A 204 -4.71 -18.32 -2.51
N CYS A 205 -3.80 -19.16 -3.01
CA CYS A 205 -2.96 -18.79 -4.14
C CYS A 205 -3.77 -18.40 -5.38
N SER A 206 -5.00 -18.89 -5.50
CA SER A 206 -5.98 -18.43 -6.49
C SER A 206 -6.27 -16.91 -6.44
N GLN A 207 -5.97 -16.24 -5.33
CA GLN A 207 -6.25 -14.82 -5.16
C GLN A 207 -5.32 -13.93 -5.99
N PHE A 208 -4.07 -14.38 -6.21
CA PHE A 208 -3.10 -13.68 -7.02
C PHE A 208 -2.91 -14.38 -8.36
N SER A 209 -2.81 -13.59 -9.42
CA SER A 209 -2.38 -14.07 -10.73
C SER A 209 -1.40 -13.09 -11.35
N CYS A 210 -0.58 -13.57 -12.27
CA CYS A 210 0.39 -12.74 -12.97
C CYS A 210 0.45 -13.20 -14.41
N ASP A 211 0.03 -12.30 -15.31
CA ASP A 211 0.11 -12.48 -16.75
C ASP A 211 1.26 -11.63 -17.27
N LEU A 212 2.24 -12.30 -17.89
CA LEU A 212 3.43 -11.69 -18.47
C LEU A 212 3.46 -11.84 -19.99
N ASN A 213 2.48 -12.55 -20.56
CA ASN A 213 2.40 -12.84 -21.99
C ASN A 213 1.46 -11.89 -22.74
N GLY A 214 0.62 -11.15 -22.00
CA GLY A 214 -0.23 -10.09 -22.55
C GLY A 214 0.56 -8.90 -23.10
N THR A 215 -0.16 -7.96 -23.71
CA THR A 215 0.42 -6.70 -24.22
C THR A 215 1.02 -5.83 -23.13
N GLU A 216 0.52 -5.96 -21.89
CA GLU A 216 1.09 -5.32 -20.71
C GLU A 216 1.24 -6.37 -19.59
N PRO A 217 2.43 -6.55 -19.01
CA PRO A 217 2.64 -7.45 -17.89
C PRO A 217 1.89 -6.93 -16.65
N VAL A 218 1.02 -7.75 -16.06
CA VAL A 218 0.13 -7.34 -14.96
C VAL A 218 0.08 -8.40 -13.86
N MET A 219 0.14 -7.95 -12.61
CA MET A 219 -0.20 -8.75 -11.45
C MET A 219 -1.61 -8.38 -10.99
N THR A 220 -2.48 -9.36 -10.77
CA THR A 220 -3.86 -9.15 -10.33
C THR A 220 -4.09 -9.77 -8.96
N LEU A 221 -4.71 -9.01 -8.08
CA LEU A 221 -5.27 -9.45 -6.79
C LEU A 221 -6.80 -9.46 -6.86
N THR A 222 -7.42 -10.61 -6.61
CA THR A 222 -8.89 -10.75 -6.55
C THR A 222 -9.38 -10.67 -5.11
N LEU A 223 -10.01 -9.57 -4.70
CA LEU A 223 -10.55 -9.43 -3.34
C LEU A 223 -11.77 -10.34 -3.10
N PRO A 224 -12.14 -10.65 -1.84
CA PRO A 224 -13.26 -11.56 -1.51
C PRO A 224 -14.63 -11.18 -2.10
N ASN A 225 -14.82 -9.93 -2.51
CA ASN A 225 -16.01 -9.42 -3.19
C ASN A 225 -15.89 -9.46 -4.73
N SER A 226 -14.99 -10.28 -5.25
CA SER A 226 -14.64 -10.40 -6.68
C SER A 226 -14.14 -9.11 -7.32
N THR A 227 -13.75 -8.11 -6.53
CA THR A 227 -13.10 -6.89 -7.06
C THR A 227 -11.66 -7.23 -7.40
N LYS A 228 -11.28 -6.99 -8.66
CA LYS A 228 -9.90 -7.17 -9.12
C LYS A 228 -9.12 -5.87 -8.94
N LEU A 229 -7.90 -6.01 -8.45
CA LEU A 229 -6.92 -4.94 -8.37
C LEU A 229 -5.72 -5.33 -9.21
N GLU A 230 -5.39 -4.49 -10.18
CA GLU A 230 -4.35 -4.74 -11.17
C GLU A 230 -3.16 -3.82 -10.91
N TYR A 231 -1.97 -4.42 -10.94
CA TYR A 231 -0.70 -3.73 -10.81
C TYR A 231 0.09 -3.93 -12.11
N SER A 232 0.31 -2.84 -12.83
CA SER A 232 1.18 -2.87 -14.02
C SER A 232 2.62 -3.15 -13.58
N LEU A 233 3.22 -4.13 -14.23
CA LEU A 233 4.63 -4.49 -14.07
C LEU A 233 5.48 -3.91 -15.21
N THR A 234 4.99 -2.84 -15.85
CA THR A 234 5.68 -2.13 -16.93
C THR A 234 6.43 -0.93 -16.36
N CYS A 235 7.69 -0.77 -16.73
CA CYS A 235 8.44 0.42 -16.35
C CYS A 235 8.02 1.60 -17.24
N ALA A 236 7.56 2.70 -16.65
CA ALA A 236 7.12 3.87 -17.42
C ALA A 236 8.26 4.64 -18.14
N ILE A 237 9.53 4.25 -17.94
CA ILE A 237 10.68 4.86 -18.62
C ILE A 237 11.08 4.05 -19.86
N CYS A 238 11.37 2.75 -19.70
CA CYS A 238 11.78 1.91 -20.83
C CYS A 238 10.61 1.23 -21.54
N LEU A 239 9.39 1.28 -20.98
CA LEU A 239 8.17 0.67 -21.50
C LEU A 239 8.23 -0.86 -21.64
N GLU A 240 9.22 -1.48 -21.01
CA GLU A 240 9.38 -2.94 -20.92
C GLU A 240 8.94 -3.44 -19.54
N THR A 241 8.81 -4.77 -19.38
CA THR A 241 8.64 -5.42 -18.09
C THR A 241 9.76 -5.00 -17.14
N VAL A 242 9.39 -4.56 -15.93
CA VAL A 242 10.33 -4.07 -14.93
C VAL A 242 11.43 -5.10 -14.66
N PHE A 243 12.66 -4.60 -14.57
CA PHE A 243 13.85 -5.40 -14.38
C PHE A 243 14.64 -4.86 -13.19
N ASN A 244 15.02 -5.74 -12.26
CA ASN A 244 15.50 -5.33 -10.94
C ASN A 244 14.57 -4.26 -10.33
N PRO A 245 13.29 -4.62 -10.06
CA PRO A 245 12.24 -3.66 -9.78
C PRO A 245 12.43 -2.89 -8.47
N TYR A 246 12.25 -1.57 -8.54
CA TYR A 246 12.20 -0.67 -7.39
C TYR A 246 10.88 0.07 -7.36
N ALA A 247 10.18 0.00 -6.25
CA ALA A 247 9.05 0.87 -5.97
C ALA A 247 9.56 2.13 -5.25
N LEU A 248 9.31 3.30 -5.81
CA LEU A 248 9.59 4.57 -5.13
C LEU A 248 8.66 4.71 -3.92
N SER A 249 8.95 5.65 -3.00
CA SER A 249 8.07 5.85 -1.83
C SER A 249 6.66 6.30 -2.21
N CYS A 250 6.48 6.83 -3.43
CA CYS A 250 5.18 7.14 -4.02
C CYS A 250 4.47 5.95 -4.68
N GLY A 251 4.93 4.72 -4.47
CA GLY A 251 4.34 3.48 -4.99
C GLY A 251 4.69 3.12 -6.44
N HIS A 252 5.10 4.08 -7.25
CA HIS A 252 5.45 3.86 -8.66
C HIS A 252 6.66 2.95 -8.85
N LEU A 253 6.55 2.02 -9.80
CA LEU A 253 7.50 0.95 -10.06
C LEU A 253 8.39 1.24 -11.27
N PHE A 254 9.70 1.04 -11.13
CA PHE A 254 10.69 1.24 -12.19
C PHE A 254 11.77 0.17 -12.16
N CYS A 255 12.47 -0.03 -13.28
CA CYS A 255 13.75 -0.75 -13.26
C CYS A 255 14.79 0.02 -12.43
N LYS A 256 15.74 -0.68 -11.79
CA LYS A 256 16.83 -0.03 -11.04
C LYS A 256 17.56 1.02 -11.88
N LEU A 257 18.02 0.65 -13.08
CA LEU A 257 18.75 1.54 -13.98
C LEU A 257 17.91 2.77 -14.37
N CYS A 258 16.62 2.56 -14.67
CA CYS A 258 15.69 3.64 -15.03
C CYS A 258 15.47 4.61 -13.86
N ALA A 259 15.28 4.09 -12.65
CA ALA A 259 15.13 4.91 -11.45
C ALA A 259 16.41 5.72 -11.16
N CYS A 260 17.59 5.09 -11.26
CA CYS A 260 18.88 5.74 -11.05
C CYS A 260 19.09 6.87 -12.07
N SER A 261 18.83 6.59 -13.35
CA SER A 261 18.95 7.58 -14.43
C SER A 261 18.01 8.77 -14.20
N ALA A 262 16.75 8.52 -13.85
CA ALA A 262 15.77 9.57 -13.57
C ALA A 262 16.12 10.41 -12.32
N ALA A 263 16.84 9.81 -11.36
CA ALA A 263 17.33 10.51 -10.18
C ALA A 263 18.69 11.22 -10.40
N PHE A 264 19.29 11.09 -11.58
CA PHE A 264 20.66 11.52 -11.88
C PHE A 264 21.71 10.93 -10.92
N VAL A 265 21.56 9.65 -10.60
CA VAL A 265 22.43 8.90 -9.68
C VAL A 265 23.05 7.72 -10.41
N LEU A 266 24.32 7.43 -10.10
CA LEU A 266 25.02 6.27 -10.65
C LEU A 266 24.48 4.96 -10.04
N MET A 267 24.44 3.90 -10.84
CA MET A 267 23.92 2.59 -10.42
C MET A 267 24.60 1.99 -9.18
N PHE A 268 25.91 2.23 -9.04
CA PHE A 268 26.71 1.75 -7.90
C PHE A 268 26.57 2.61 -6.64
N GLU A 269 26.20 3.90 -6.77
CA GLU A 269 25.90 4.77 -5.62
C GLU A 269 24.52 4.42 -5.04
N GLY A 270 23.57 4.11 -5.92
CA GLY A 270 22.23 3.65 -5.58
C GLY A 270 21.27 4.77 -5.16
N LEU A 271 19.96 4.49 -5.26
CA LEU A 271 18.89 5.51 -5.14
C LEU A 271 18.87 6.33 -3.83
N LYS A 272 19.54 5.85 -2.78
CA LYS A 272 19.62 6.57 -1.50
C LYS A 272 20.42 7.86 -1.58
N THR A 273 21.30 8.01 -2.57
CA THR A 273 22.09 9.24 -2.80
C THR A 273 21.35 10.27 -3.64
N ALA A 274 20.14 9.96 -4.10
CA ALA A 274 19.33 10.88 -4.89
C ALA A 274 19.03 12.18 -4.13
N SER A 275 19.04 13.28 -4.87
CA SER A 275 18.64 14.59 -4.34
C SER A 275 17.20 14.55 -3.83
N SER A 276 16.92 15.25 -2.72
CA SER A 276 15.55 15.46 -2.24
C SER A 276 14.66 16.21 -3.25
N ASN A 277 15.26 16.89 -4.24
CA ASN A 277 14.54 17.57 -5.32
C ASN A 277 14.25 16.66 -6.53
N ALA A 278 14.81 15.45 -6.58
CA ALA A 278 14.53 14.50 -7.66
C ALA A 278 13.07 14.08 -7.60
N LYS A 279 12.40 14.06 -8.76
CA LYS A 279 10.95 13.86 -8.88
C LYS A 279 10.60 12.55 -9.55
N CYS A 280 9.52 11.91 -9.09
CA CYS A 280 8.95 10.76 -9.78
C CYS A 280 8.59 11.09 -11.24
N PRO A 281 8.98 10.27 -12.24
CA PRO A 281 8.59 10.46 -13.63
C PRO A 281 7.08 10.41 -13.88
N ILE A 282 6.32 9.72 -13.02
CA ILE A 282 4.87 9.53 -13.18
C ILE A 282 4.10 10.61 -12.41
N CYS A 283 4.23 10.69 -11.08
CA CYS A 283 3.46 11.64 -10.27
C CYS A 283 4.14 12.98 -10.00
N ARG A 284 5.41 13.15 -10.40
CA ARG A 284 6.22 14.38 -10.19
C ARG A 284 6.46 14.77 -8.72
N GLU A 285 6.15 13.90 -7.78
CA GLU A 285 6.45 14.09 -6.36
C GLU A 285 7.96 14.05 -6.11
N ALA A 286 8.45 15.02 -5.34
CA ALA A 286 9.88 15.16 -5.03
C ALA A 286 10.29 14.30 -3.84
N GLY A 287 11.55 13.87 -3.80
CA GLY A 287 12.15 13.21 -2.64
C GLY A 287 11.79 11.72 -2.50
N VAL A 288 11.17 11.14 -3.52
CA VAL A 288 10.59 9.77 -3.46
C VAL A 288 11.61 8.62 -3.62
N TYR A 289 12.86 8.94 -3.94
CA TYR A 289 13.90 7.96 -4.25
C TYR A 289 14.64 7.44 -3.02
N THR A 290 14.75 8.25 -1.97
CA THR A 290 15.56 7.96 -0.77
C THR A 290 15.07 6.72 -0.01
N ASN A 291 13.76 6.51 0.00
CA ASN A 291 13.08 5.40 0.67
C ASN A 291 12.53 4.36 -0.32
N ALA A 292 13.08 4.29 -1.53
CA ALA A 292 12.67 3.29 -2.51
C ALA A 292 12.87 1.86 -1.99
N VAL A 293 11.89 1.00 -2.24
CA VAL A 293 11.87 -0.41 -1.85
C VAL A 293 12.35 -1.25 -3.02
N HIS A 294 13.38 -2.06 -2.79
CA HIS A 294 13.81 -3.08 -3.74
C HIS A 294 12.85 -4.28 -3.65
N MET A 295 12.22 -4.60 -4.77
CA MET A 295 11.11 -5.55 -4.88
C MET A 295 11.65 -6.97 -5.15
N LEU A 296 12.17 -7.62 -4.10
CA LEU A 296 12.94 -8.86 -4.20
C LEU A 296 12.13 -10.08 -4.63
N GLU A 297 10.90 -10.22 -4.13
CA GLU A 297 10.04 -11.34 -4.52
C GLU A 297 9.55 -11.17 -5.95
N LEU A 298 9.23 -9.93 -6.32
CA LEU A 298 8.85 -9.62 -7.69
C LEU A 298 10.00 -9.88 -8.66
N ASP A 299 11.21 -9.46 -8.31
CA ASP A 299 12.44 -9.78 -9.05
C ASP A 299 12.61 -11.29 -9.28
N LEU A 300 12.45 -12.06 -8.20
CA LEU A 300 12.55 -13.52 -8.26
C LEU A 300 11.46 -14.15 -9.14
N LEU A 301 10.24 -13.65 -9.05
CA LEU A 301 9.10 -14.10 -9.85
C LEU A 301 9.35 -13.87 -11.34
N LEU A 302 9.74 -12.64 -11.69
CA LEU A 302 10.01 -12.25 -13.08
C LEU A 302 11.20 -13.02 -13.66
N LYS A 303 12.27 -13.20 -12.88
CA LYS A 303 13.40 -14.04 -13.28
C LYS A 303 13.01 -15.49 -13.56
N ARG A 304 12.08 -16.06 -12.77
CA ARG A 304 11.61 -17.43 -12.96
C ARG A 304 10.71 -17.57 -14.19
N ARG A 305 9.77 -16.64 -14.37
CA ARG A 305 8.75 -16.73 -15.43
C ARG A 305 9.23 -16.21 -16.80
N CYS A 306 10.17 -15.26 -16.82
CA CYS A 306 10.70 -14.62 -18.03
C CYS A 306 12.22 -14.85 -18.17
N ASN A 307 12.68 -16.10 -18.05
CA ASN A 307 14.10 -16.44 -17.91
C ASN A 307 15.00 -15.92 -19.04
N GLU A 308 14.62 -16.11 -20.31
CA GLU A 308 15.45 -15.71 -21.45
C GLU A 308 15.55 -14.17 -21.56
N TYR A 309 14.42 -13.46 -21.52
CA TYR A 309 14.40 -11.99 -21.41
C TYR A 309 15.26 -11.50 -20.24
N TRP A 310 15.17 -12.16 -19.08
CA TRP A 310 15.94 -11.78 -17.90
C TRP A 310 17.44 -11.92 -18.12
N LYS A 311 17.91 -13.01 -18.75
CA LYS A 311 19.34 -13.21 -19.06
C LYS A 311 19.86 -12.17 -20.04
N GLU A 312 19.11 -11.90 -21.11
CA GLU A 312 19.46 -10.90 -22.11
C GLU A 312 19.56 -9.51 -21.50
N ARG A 313 18.55 -9.12 -20.71
CA ARG A 313 18.50 -7.82 -20.02
C ARG A 313 19.62 -7.68 -18.99
N MET A 314 19.92 -8.73 -18.20
CA MET A 314 21.06 -8.74 -17.27
C MET A 314 22.39 -8.48 -17.99
N ALA A 315 22.63 -9.14 -19.13
CA ALA A 315 23.87 -8.96 -19.89
C ALA A 315 24.00 -7.53 -20.45
N ALA A 316 22.90 -6.98 -20.99
CA ALA A 316 22.86 -5.62 -21.52
C ALA A 316 23.10 -4.57 -20.42
N GLU A 317 22.41 -4.66 -19.28
CA GLU A 317 22.57 -3.70 -18.18
C GLU A 317 23.94 -3.80 -17.50
N HIS A 318 24.54 -4.99 -17.44
CA HIS A 318 25.91 -5.15 -16.91
C HIS A 318 26.95 -4.47 -17.80
N ALA A 319 26.83 -4.62 -19.13
CA ALA A 319 27.72 -3.94 -20.07
C ALA A 319 27.62 -2.41 -19.96
N GLU A 320 26.40 -1.88 -19.76
CA GLU A 320 26.17 -0.45 -19.55
C GLU A 320 26.74 0.03 -18.20
N ASP A 321 26.59 -0.73 -17.12
CA ASP A 321 27.15 -0.38 -15.80
C ASP A 321 28.68 -0.32 -15.79
N GLU A 322 29.33 -1.29 -16.44
CA GLU A 322 30.79 -1.30 -16.62
C GLU A 322 31.28 -0.08 -17.40
N LYS A 323 30.53 0.31 -18.45
CA LYS A 323 30.83 1.48 -19.26
C LYS A 323 30.70 2.77 -18.44
N GLN A 324 29.57 2.97 -17.76
CA GLN A 324 29.34 4.17 -16.92
C GLN A 324 30.37 4.29 -15.80
N THR A 325 30.69 3.17 -15.14
CA THR A 325 31.71 3.13 -14.09
C THR A 325 33.08 3.53 -14.63
N ARG A 326 33.48 3.01 -15.80
CA ARG A 326 34.74 3.37 -16.45
C ARG A 326 34.80 4.86 -16.79
N GLU A 327 33.77 5.39 -17.44
CA GLU A 327 33.69 6.81 -17.82
C GLU A 327 33.75 7.74 -16.60
N TYR A 328 33.10 7.36 -15.50
CA TYR A 328 33.16 8.10 -14.24
C TYR A 328 34.58 8.16 -13.65
N TRP A 329 35.25 7.01 -13.53
CA TRP A 329 36.60 6.95 -12.98
C TRP A 329 37.64 7.62 -13.89
N ASP A 330 37.50 7.50 -15.20
CA ASP A 330 38.37 8.19 -16.17
C ASP A 330 38.22 9.71 -16.04
N SER A 331 36.99 10.21 -15.92
CA SER A 331 36.71 11.64 -15.74
C SER A 331 37.30 12.16 -14.42
N ARG A 332 37.14 11.39 -13.34
CA ARG A 332 37.68 11.75 -12.01
C ARG A 332 39.21 11.72 -11.99
N THR A 333 39.80 10.79 -12.72
CA THR A 333 41.26 10.68 -12.89
C THR A 333 41.80 11.87 -13.70
N LYS A 334 41.16 12.24 -14.81
CA LYS A 334 41.52 13.44 -15.59
C LYS A 334 41.45 14.71 -14.75
N TYR A 335 40.38 14.88 -13.97
CA TYR A 335 40.22 16.03 -13.06
C TYR A 335 41.30 16.05 -11.97
N ALA A 336 41.65 14.91 -11.39
CA ALA A 336 42.69 14.82 -10.36
C ALA A 336 44.10 15.09 -10.92
N ILE A 337 44.35 14.75 -12.18
CA ILE A 337 45.65 14.94 -12.86
C ILE A 337 45.74 16.34 -13.51
N GLY A 338 44.63 17.06 -13.65
CA GLY A 338 44.60 18.46 -14.10
C GLY A 338 44.62 18.65 -15.62
N TYR A 339 44.05 17.71 -16.38
CA TYR A 339 43.86 17.83 -17.84
C TYR A 339 42.61 18.60 -18.23
#